data_AF-A0A8J7KQM6-F1
#
_entry.id   AF-A0A8J7KQM6-F1
#
_cell.length_a   1.000
_cell.length_b   1.000
_cell.length_c   1.000
_cell.angle_alpha   90.00
_cell.angle_beta   90.00
_cell.angle_gamma   90.00
#
_symmetry.space_group_name_H-M   'P 1'
#
loop_
_entity.id
_entity.type
_entity.pdbx_description
1 polymer ?
#
loop_
_entity_poly.entity_id
_entity_poly.type
_entity_poly.pdbx_seq_one_letter_code
_entity_poly.pdbx_strand_id
1 'polypeptide(L)' 'MPNRIRERERLFKRLYREGLIHARRIRRTGYLSIRLSLYWRMLSKDNGLSWKTMSHAKYDTQITI' A
#
# COMPACT_ATOMS: atom_id res chain seq x y z
N MET A 1 4.83 11.91 6.95
CA MET A 1 4.95 11.42 5.56
C MET A 1 5.29 12.59 4.63
N PRO A 2 6.28 12.47 3.73
CA PRO A 2 6.66 13.54 2.79
C PRO A 2 5.61 13.86 1.71
N ASN A 3 5.63 15.07 1.16
CA ASN A 3 4.69 15.52 0.10
C ASN A 3 4.70 14.63 -1.15
N ARG A 4 5.88 14.28 -1.67
CA ARG A 4 6.02 13.36 -2.82
C ARG A 4 5.34 12.01 -2.59
N ILE A 5 5.35 11.51 -1.35
CA ILE A 5 4.67 10.25 -1.02
C ILE A 5 3.15 10.44 -0.98
N ARG A 6 2.65 11.61 -0.56
CA ARG A 6 1.20 11.93 -0.59
C ARG A 6 0.69 11.98 -2.02
N GLU A 7 1.44 12.60 -2.92
CA GLU A 7 1.11 12.66 -4.34
C GLU A 7 1.11 11.26 -4.97
N ARG A 8 2.15 10.46 -4.71
CA ARG A 8 2.22 9.07 -5.20
C ARG A 8 1.09 8.20 -4.62
N GLU A 9 0.73 8.37 -3.35
CA GLU A 9 -0.41 7.68 -2.76
C GLU A 9 -1.71 7.99 -3.52
N ARG A 10 -2.00 9.27 -3.76
CA ARG A 10 -3.20 9.67 -4.51
C ARG A 10 -3.21 9.10 -5.92
N LEU A 11 -2.08 9.20 -6.62
CA LEU A 11 -1.93 8.64 -7.96
C LEU A 11 -2.17 7.12 -7.98
N PHE A 12 -1.51 6.37 -7.10
CA PHE A 12 -1.61 4.91 -7.08
C PHE A 12 -3.00 4.44 -6.63
N LYS A 13 -3.66 5.15 -5.70
CA LYS A 13 -5.08 4.88 -5.38
C LYS A 13 -5.97 5.01 -6.61
N ARG A 14 -5.77 6.08 -7.41
CA ARG A 14 -6.52 6.30 -8.64
C ARG A 14 -6.25 5.21 -9.67
N LEU A 15 -4.97 4.95 -9.99
CA LEU A 15 -4.58 3.92 -10.96
C LEU A 15 -5.06 2.52 -10.57
N TYR A 16 -5.05 2.19 -9.27
CA TYR A 16 -5.58 0.92 -8.78
C TYR A 16 -7.10 0.80 -9.01
N ARG A 17 -7.86 1.87 -8.71
CA ARG A 17 -9.32 1.90 -8.95
C ARG A 17 -9.67 1.83 -10.44
N GLU A 18 -8.84 2.42 -11.30
CA GLU A 18 -8.97 2.36 -12.75
C GLU A 18 -8.49 1.00 -13.33
N GLY A 19 -7.98 0.09 -12.50
CA GLY A 19 -7.48 -1.23 -12.94
C GLY A 19 -6.14 -1.18 -13.68
N LEU A 20 -5.47 -0.03 -13.69
CA LEU A 20 -4.21 0.19 -14.42
C LEU A 20 -2.98 -0.33 -13.68
N ILE A 21 -3.08 -0.56 -12.36
CA ILE A 21 -2.05 -1.21 -11.57
C ILE A 21 -2.65 -2.26 -10.66
N HIS A 22 -1.87 -3.30 -10.37
CA HIS A 22 -2.26 -4.37 -9.46
C HIS A 22 -1.54 -4.26 -8.12
N ALA A 23 -2.28 -4.56 -7.05
CA ALA A 23 -1.70 -4.73 -5.73
C ALA A 23 -1.15 -6.14 -5.54
N ARG A 24 -0.05 -6.26 -4.79
CA ARG A 24 0.47 -7.56 -4.38
C ARG A 24 -0.36 -8.07 -3.21
N ARG A 25 -0.87 -9.30 -3.32
CA ARG A 25 -1.46 -10.01 -2.19
C ARG A 25 -0.38 -10.68 -1.35
N ILE A 26 -0.46 -10.49 -0.04
CA ILE A 26 0.43 -11.12 0.95
C ILE A 26 -0.19 -12.46 1.32
N ARG A 27 0.53 -13.57 1.07
CA ARG A 27 -0.02 -14.93 1.25
C ARG A 27 -0.44 -15.23 2.69
N ARG A 28 0.37 -14.83 3.69
CA ARG A 28 0.12 -15.15 5.11
C ARG A 28 -1.12 -14.46 5.67
N THR A 29 -1.34 -13.19 5.34
CA THR A 29 -2.42 -12.37 5.94
C THR A 29 -3.60 -12.13 5.00
N GLY A 30 -3.44 -12.41 3.71
CA GLY A 30 -4.42 -12.06 2.67
C GLY A 30 -4.47 -10.56 2.33
N TYR A 31 -3.71 -9.72 3.03
CA TYR A 31 -3.71 -8.27 2.81
C TYR A 31 -3.15 -7.88 1.45
N LEU A 32 -3.52 -6.71 0.96
CA LEU A 32 -2.99 -6.13 -0.27
C LEU A 32 -1.92 -5.08 0.04
N SER A 33 -0.86 -5.07 -0.75
CA SER A 33 0.23 -4.11 -0.63
C SER A 33 0.62 -3.50 -1.97
N ILE A 34 0.88 -2.19 -1.94
CA ILE A 34 1.43 -1.42 -3.06
C ILE A 34 2.71 -0.74 -2.57
N ARG A 35 3.80 -0.85 -3.34
CA ARG A 35 5.07 -0.19 -3.05
C ARG A 35 5.05 1.23 -3.62
N LEU A 36 5.17 2.24 -2.76
CA LEU A 36 5.24 3.65 -3.19
C LEU A 36 6.68 4.11 -3.44
N SER A 37 7.62 3.62 -2.63
CA SER A 37 9.06 3.87 -2.78
C SER A 37 9.85 2.81 -2.02
N LEU A 38 11.17 2.98 -1.91
CA LEU A 38 12.03 2.08 -1.13
C LEU A 38 11.55 1.94 0.32
N TYR A 39 11.17 3.06 0.95
CA TYR A 39 10.85 3.11 2.38
C TYR A 39 9.36 3.28 2.69
N TRP A 40 8.48 3.33 1.69
CA TRP A 40 7.04 3.59 1.89
C TRP A 40 6.17 2.57 1.14
N ARG A 41 5.16 2.06 1.85
CA ARG A 41 4.17 1.12 1.32
C ARG A 41 2.76 1.56 1.67
N MET A 42 1.82 1.25 0.79
CA MET A 42 0.40 1.22 1.12
C MET A 42 0.00 -0.21 1.46
N LEU A 43 -0.82 -0.34 2.50
CA LEU A 43 -1.41 -1.60 2.93
C LEU A 43 -2.92 -1.44 2.97
N SER A 44 -3.63 -2.40 2.41
CA SER A 44 -5.07 -2.56 2.56
C SER A 44 -5.36 -3.90 3.22
N LYS A 45 -6.17 -3.86 4.28
CA LYS A 45 -6.62 -5.05 5.02
C LYS A 45 -8.03 -5.49 4.60
N ASP A 46 -8.70 -4.67 3.80
CA ASP A 46 -10.10 -4.77 3.39
C ASP A 46 -10.23 -4.92 1.86
N ASN A 47 -9.32 -5.68 1.27
CA ASN A 47 -9.34 -6.05 -0.14
C ASN A 47 -9.31 -4.86 -1.13
N GLY A 48 -8.69 -3.76 -0.74
CA GLY A 48 -8.47 -2.57 -1.57
C GLY A 48 -9.50 -1.47 -1.40
N LEU A 49 -10.47 -1.62 -0.50
CA LEU A 49 -11.47 -0.58 -0.19
C LEU A 49 -10.82 0.64 0.47
N SER A 50 -9.97 0.41 1.47
CA SER A 50 -9.18 1.44 2.14
C SER A 50 -7.69 1.12 2.12
N TRP A 51 -6.88 2.17 2.10
CA TRP A 51 -5.42 2.04 2.05
C TRP A 51 -4.77 2.94 3.08
N LYS A 52 -3.86 2.35 3.86
CA LYS A 52 -3.03 3.05 4.83
C LYS A 52 -1.60 3.12 4.33
N THR A 53 -1.07 4.32 4.21
CA THR A 53 0.34 4.55 3.88
C THR A 53 1.19 4.51 5.14
N MET A 54 2.30 3.78 5.09
CA MET A 54 3.23 3.65 6.21
C MET A 54 4.66 3.41 5.73
N SER A 55 5.62 3.61 6.63
CA SER A 55 7.02 3.29 6.37
C SER A 55 7.22 1.77 6.25
N HIS A 56 8.33 1.34 5.65
CA HIS A 56 8.69 -0.08 5.55
C HIS A 56 8.74 -0.74 6.93
N ALA A 57 9.40 -0.11 7.91
CA ALA A 57 9.49 -0.63 9.27
C ALA A 57 8.11 -0.86 9.90
N LYS A 58 7.19 0.11 9.76
CA LYS A 58 5.81 -0.05 10.28
C LYS A 58 5.00 -1.05 9.46
N TYR A 59 5.29 -1.20 8.17
CA TYR A 59 4.67 -2.21 7.35
C TYR A 59 5.06 -3.62 7.80
N ASP A 60 6.35 -3.87 8.05
CA ASP A 60 6.86 -5.19 8.45
C ASP A 60 6.19 -5.66 9.75
N THR A 61 6.00 -4.76 10.71
CA THR A 61 5.26 -5.09 11.95
C THR A 61 3.80 -5.40 11.69
N GLN A 62 3.15 -4.86 10.65
CA GLN A 62 1.75 -5.16 10.34
C GLN A 62 1.53 -6.49 9.62
N ILE A 63 2.57 -7.06 9.01
CA ILE A 63 2.46 -8.27 8.16
C ILE A 63 3.11 -9.50 8.77
N THR A 64 3.86 -9.33 9.87
CA THR A 64 4.58 -10.41 10.58
C THR A 64 3.78 -10.97 11.76
N ILE A 65 2.73 -10.26 12.19
CA ILE A 65 1.80 -10.69 13.25
C ILE A 65 0.97 -11.87 12.73
#